data_AF-A0A4R1WLS1-F1
#
_entry.id   AF-A0A4R1WLS1-F1
#
_cell.length_a   1.000
_cell.length_b   1.000
_cell.length_c   1.000
_cell.angle_alpha   90.00
_cell.angle_beta   90.00
_cell.angle_gamma   90.00
#
_symmetry.space_group_name_H-M   'P 1'
#
loop_
_entity.id
_entity.type
_entity.pdbx_description
1 polymer ?
#
loop_
_entity_poly.entity_id
_entity_poly.type
_entity_poly.pdbx_seq_one_letter_code
_entity_poly.pdbx_strand_id
1 'polypeptide(L)'
;MTQPGPPERRDVRRARLRVLARLRVLTKALRSSVQGARWAAYRRTVVTVVSYGLLMVAFVLGVIWFFWPENSRWEPAVNSLTLVAGLTGIFVERLTAESERRSEILRAVADELQENTRLLSDDRFSPEQPTQRQVYPRLVVSAVDLALVSGALGRHRDAELVGLLHRWRDTVHLFNRRLDLTEISTFSNTISPTELAAFHRALHRENSYFAATREMLETLLTRLPPA
;
A
#
# COMPACT_ATOMS: atom_id res chain seq x y z
N MET A 1 -28.21 -14.17 -39.57
CA MET A 1 -28.79 -13.40 -38.46
C MET A 1 -29.27 -14.38 -37.42
N THR A 2 -28.51 -14.59 -36.34
CA THR A 2 -28.81 -15.56 -35.29
C THR A 2 -28.88 -14.81 -33.97
N GLN A 3 -30.08 -14.70 -33.42
CA GLN A 3 -30.36 -14.06 -32.13
C GLN A 3 -29.73 -14.89 -30.99
N PRO A 4 -29.04 -14.29 -30.01
CA PRO A 4 -28.64 -15.03 -28.81
C PRO A 4 -29.85 -15.22 -27.91
N GLY A 5 -30.18 -16.49 -27.61
CA GLY A 5 -31.24 -16.85 -26.68
C GLY A 5 -30.95 -16.39 -25.24
N PRO A 6 -31.99 -16.18 -24.41
CA PRO A 6 -31.82 -15.63 -23.07
C PRO A 6 -30.99 -16.56 -22.18
N PRO A 7 -30.14 -16.01 -21.28
CA PRO A 7 -29.25 -16.81 -20.46
C PRO A 7 -30.03 -17.78 -19.56
N GLU A 8 -29.66 -19.06 -19.63
CA GLU A 8 -30.24 -20.12 -18.81
C GLU A 8 -30.18 -19.76 -17.32
N ARG A 9 -31.33 -19.86 -16.62
CA ARG A 9 -31.48 -19.51 -15.18
C ARG A 9 -30.45 -20.21 -14.26
N ARG A 10 -29.82 -21.29 -14.71
CA ARG A 10 -28.81 -22.06 -13.96
C ARG A 10 -27.45 -21.35 -13.90
N ASP A 11 -27.04 -20.65 -14.96
CA ASP A 11 -25.76 -19.94 -14.99
C ASP A 11 -25.79 -18.66 -14.16
N VAL A 12 -26.91 -17.95 -14.17
CA VAL A 12 -27.15 -16.78 -13.32
C VAL A 12 -27.12 -17.17 -11.83
N ARG A 13 -27.68 -18.33 -11.47
CA ARG A 13 -27.63 -18.83 -10.08
C ARG A 13 -26.21 -19.21 -9.65
N ARG A 14 -25.43 -19.87 -10.51
CA ARG A 14 -24.03 -20.25 -10.21
C ARG A 14 -23.12 -19.02 -10.11
N ALA A 15 -23.31 -18.02 -10.97
CA ALA A 15 -22.59 -16.75 -10.90
C ALA A 15 -22.90 -16.01 -9.59
N ARG A 16 -24.19 -15.92 -9.21
CA ARG A 16 -24.61 -15.31 -7.94
C ARG A 16 -24.01 -16.03 -6.72
N LEU A 17 -23.96 -17.36 -6.71
CA LEU A 17 -23.36 -18.12 -5.62
C LEU A 17 -21.86 -17.89 -5.47
N ARG A 18 -21.11 -17.77 -6.58
CA ARG A 18 -19.66 -17.46 -6.54
C ARG A 18 -19.40 -16.04 -6.06
N VAL A 19 -20.22 -15.07 -6.48
CA VAL A 19 -20.12 -13.67 -6.04
C VAL A 19 -20.41 -13.56 -4.54
N LEU A 20 -21.44 -14.23 -4.04
CA LEU A 20 -21.78 -14.26 -2.62
C LEU A 20 -20.71 -14.96 -1.76
N ALA A 21 -20.10 -16.04 -2.28
CA ALA A 21 -19.00 -16.72 -1.60
C ALA A 21 -17.75 -15.81 -1.51
N ARG A 22 -17.41 -15.09 -2.58
CA ARG A 22 -16.31 -14.11 -2.58
C ARG A 22 -16.57 -12.95 -1.64
N LEU A 23 -17.80 -12.42 -1.61
CA LEU A 23 -18.21 -11.37 -0.67
C LEU A 23 -18.12 -11.81 0.80
N ARG A 24 -18.46 -13.07 1.12
CA ARG A 24 -18.30 -13.62 2.49
C ARG A 24 -16.84 -13.77 2.90
N VAL A 25 -15.96 -14.18 2.00
CA VAL A 25 -14.53 -14.29 2.29
C VAL A 25 -13.91 -12.90 2.48
N LEU A 26 -14.26 -11.94 1.63
CA LEU A 26 -13.83 -10.54 1.74
C LEU A 26 -14.30 -9.90 3.06
N THR A 27 -15.57 -10.09 3.44
CA THR A 27 -16.11 -9.54 4.69
C THR A 27 -15.49 -10.18 5.93
N LYS A 28 -15.18 -11.48 5.89
CA LYS A 28 -14.49 -12.18 7.00
C LYS A 28 -13.04 -11.70 7.13
N ALA A 29 -12.34 -11.50 6.02
CA ALA A 29 -10.97 -10.97 5.99
C ALA A 29 -10.89 -9.51 6.47
N LEU A 30 -11.84 -8.66 6.04
CA LEU A 30 -11.98 -7.29 6.54
C LEU A 30 -12.26 -7.25 8.05
N ARG A 31 -13.11 -8.15 8.55
CA ARG A 31 -13.43 -8.19 9.98
C ARG A 31 -12.21 -8.60 10.82
N SER A 32 -11.41 -9.56 10.35
CA SER A 32 -10.17 -9.97 11.03
C SER A 32 -9.08 -8.90 10.97
N SER A 33 -8.96 -8.17 9.85
CA SER A 33 -7.97 -7.08 9.73
C SER A 33 -8.34 -5.89 10.61
N VAL A 34 -9.62 -5.51 10.68
CA VAL A 34 -10.14 -4.46 11.56
C VAL A 34 -10.00 -4.85 13.04
N GLN A 35 -10.22 -6.12 13.40
CA GLN A 35 -9.99 -6.60 14.76
C GLN A 35 -8.49 -6.57 15.13
N GLY A 36 -7.59 -6.96 14.22
CA GLY A 36 -6.15 -6.86 14.44
C GLY A 36 -5.64 -5.42 14.57
N ALA A 37 -6.19 -4.50 13.77
CA ALA A 37 -5.88 -3.07 13.84
C ALA A 37 -6.37 -2.44 15.16
N ARG A 38 -7.58 -2.78 15.61
CA ARG A 38 -8.11 -2.35 16.91
C ARG A 38 -7.32 -2.91 18.09
N TRP A 39 -6.88 -4.17 18.01
CA TRP A 39 -6.00 -4.77 19.02
C TRP A 39 -4.62 -4.10 19.06
N ALA A 40 -4.04 -3.77 17.91
CA ALA A 40 -2.77 -3.04 17.84
C ALA A 40 -2.90 -1.61 18.40
N ALA A 41 -3.98 -0.90 18.06
CA ALA A 41 -4.28 0.43 18.60
C ALA A 41 -4.53 0.37 20.12
N TYR A 42 -5.32 -0.60 20.59
CA TYR A 42 -5.57 -0.81 22.02
C TYR A 42 -4.29 -1.14 22.78
N ARG A 43 -3.44 -2.02 22.24
CA ARG A 43 -2.14 -2.34 22.85
C ARG A 43 -1.23 -1.10 22.90
N ARG A 44 -1.29 -0.25 21.88
CA ARG A 44 -0.55 1.01 21.84
C ARG A 44 -1.06 1.99 22.90
N THR A 45 -2.37 2.19 23.00
CA THR A 45 -2.98 3.03 24.05
C THR A 45 -2.70 2.49 25.43
N VAL A 46 -2.81 1.18 25.65
CA VAL A 46 -2.50 0.55 26.94
C VAL A 46 -1.02 0.72 27.28
N VAL A 47 -0.10 0.46 26.34
CA VAL A 47 1.34 0.67 26.59
C VAL A 47 1.64 2.14 26.87
N THR A 48 1.09 3.07 26.09
CA THR A 48 1.28 4.51 26.30
C THR A 48 0.71 4.97 27.64
N VAL A 49 -0.51 4.57 27.99
CA VAL A 49 -1.17 4.91 29.27
C VAL A 49 -0.43 4.28 30.46
N VAL A 50 0.02 3.04 30.33
CA VAL A 50 0.80 2.37 31.38
C VAL A 50 2.17 3.02 31.54
N SER A 51 2.86 3.35 30.44
CA SER A 51 4.15 4.03 30.48
C SER A 51 4.03 5.44 31.08
N TYR A 52 3.10 6.27 30.62
CA TYR A 52 2.87 7.60 31.20
C TYR A 52 2.35 7.53 32.63
N GLY A 53 1.51 6.53 32.95
CA GLY A 53 1.02 6.28 34.30
C GLY A 53 2.15 5.92 35.26
N LEU A 54 3.04 5.00 34.88
CA LEU A 54 4.23 4.65 35.65
C LEU A 54 5.18 5.84 35.80
N LEU A 55 5.35 6.64 34.75
CA LEU A 55 6.20 7.84 34.77
C LEU A 55 5.64 8.93 35.69
N MET A 56 4.32 9.11 35.72
CA MET A 56 3.67 10.04 36.63
C MET A 56 3.70 9.56 38.08
N VAL A 57 3.50 8.25 38.32
CA VAL A 57 3.70 7.66 39.64
C VAL A 57 5.15 7.86 40.11
N ALA A 58 6.12 7.72 39.21
CA ALA A 58 7.51 7.99 39.49
C ALA A 58 7.80 9.44 39.86
N PHE A 59 7.22 10.37 39.11
CA PHE A 59 7.32 11.79 39.39
C PHE A 59 6.73 12.13 40.77
N VAL A 60 5.53 11.63 41.09
CA VAL A 60 4.88 11.85 42.40
C VAL A 60 5.71 11.30 43.54
N LEU A 61 6.27 10.09 43.40
CA LEU A 61 7.16 9.50 44.40
C LEU A 61 8.44 10.32 44.59
N GLY A 62 9.01 10.87 43.52
CA GLY A 62 10.17 11.77 43.57
C GLY A 62 9.86 13.10 44.27
N VAL A 63 8.69 13.69 44.01
CA VAL A 63 8.24 14.91 44.68
C VAL A 63 8.00 14.65 46.17
N ILE A 64 7.33 13.55 46.54
CA ILE A 64 7.10 13.17 47.95
C ILE A 64 8.44 12.97 48.68
N TRP A 65 9.43 12.35 48.04
CA TRP A 65 10.77 12.17 48.60
C TRP A 65 11.49 13.50 48.84
N PHE A 66 11.39 14.45 47.91
CA PHE A 66 11.99 15.79 48.05
C PHE A 66 11.50 16.54 49.29
N PHE A 67 10.25 16.29 49.72
CA PHE A 67 9.67 16.88 50.92
C PHE A 67 9.91 16.08 52.22
N TRP A 68 10.41 14.84 52.16
CA TRP A 68 10.68 13.98 53.35
C TRP A 68 12.04 13.24 53.26
N PRO A 69 13.16 13.93 53.48
CA PRO A 69 14.51 13.39 53.26
C PRO A 69 15.02 12.41 54.34
N GLU A 70 14.36 12.28 55.50
CA GLU A 70 14.87 11.49 56.65
C GLU A 70 14.74 9.96 56.49
N ASN A 71 14.17 9.46 55.39
CA ASN A 71 13.89 8.04 55.20
C ASN A 71 14.76 7.45 54.07
N SER A 72 15.99 7.04 54.41
CA SER A 72 17.05 6.51 53.51
C SER A 72 16.65 5.28 52.66
N ARG A 73 15.53 4.63 52.98
CA ARG A 73 15.03 3.44 52.27
C ARG A 73 14.49 3.70 50.86
N TRP A 74 14.25 4.95 50.49
CA TRP A 74 13.59 5.32 49.23
C TRP A 74 14.54 5.69 48.09
N GLU A 75 15.82 5.93 48.38
CA GLU A 75 16.85 6.29 47.40
C GLU A 75 17.02 5.23 46.27
N PRO A 76 17.03 3.91 46.56
CA PRO A 76 17.13 2.88 45.52
C PRO A 76 15.88 2.80 44.64
N ALA A 77 14.70 3.10 45.21
CA ALA A 77 13.42 3.02 44.51
C ALA A 77 13.29 4.14 43.48
N VAL A 78 13.61 5.40 43.84
CA VAL A 78 13.55 6.55 42.93
C VAL A 78 14.56 6.41 41.78
N ASN A 79 15.78 5.96 42.08
CA ASN A 79 16.82 5.79 41.07
C ASN A 79 16.47 4.67 40.08
N SER A 80 15.99 3.53 40.58
CA SER A 80 15.53 2.41 39.76
C SER A 80 14.35 2.80 38.87
N LEU A 81 13.42 3.59 39.38
CA LEU A 81 12.23 4.04 38.65
C LEU A 81 12.57 5.06 37.55
N THR A 82 13.55 5.93 37.80
CA THR A 82 14.09 6.85 36.79
C THR A 82 14.78 6.09 35.65
N LEU A 83 15.51 5.02 35.98
CA LEU A 83 16.17 4.15 35.00
C LEU A 83 15.14 3.39 34.15
N VAL A 84 14.08 2.87 34.77
CA VAL A 84 12.96 2.23 34.07
C VAL A 84 12.20 3.23 33.19
N ALA A 85 11.97 4.46 33.66
CA ALA A 85 11.32 5.52 32.90
C ALA A 85 12.15 5.91 31.67
N GLY A 86 13.45 6.13 31.84
CA GLY A 86 14.38 6.43 30.74
C GLY A 86 14.45 5.30 29.71
N LEU A 87 14.56 4.05 30.15
CA LEU A 87 14.56 2.89 29.27
C LEU A 87 13.22 2.75 28.51
N THR A 88 12.10 2.95 29.20
CA THR A 88 10.76 2.89 28.60
C THR A 88 10.55 4.00 27.57
N GLY A 89 11.05 5.22 27.82
CA GLY A 89 11.02 6.33 26.88
C GLY A 89 11.65 5.98 25.53
N ILE A 90 12.83 5.34 25.54
CA ILE A 90 13.53 4.89 24.33
C ILE A 90 12.66 3.90 23.52
N PHE A 91 12.00 2.95 24.19
CA PHE A 91 11.12 2.01 23.51
C PHE A 91 9.89 2.68 22.90
N VAL A 92 9.29 3.67 23.58
CA VAL A 92 8.13 4.42 23.08
C VAL A 92 8.50 5.25 21.86
N GLU A 93 9.64 5.95 21.90
CA GLU A 93 10.16 6.72 20.77
C GLU A 93 10.41 5.82 19.56
N ARG A 94 11.08 4.67 19.79
CA ARG A 94 11.35 3.72 18.70
C ARG A 94 10.07 3.17 18.08
N LEU A 95 9.09 2.79 18.90
CA LEU A 95 7.80 2.28 18.40
C LEU A 95 7.01 3.36 17.63
N THR A 96 7.11 4.61 18.07
CA THR A 96 6.46 5.75 17.42
C THR A 96 7.11 6.07 16.09
N ALA A 97 8.45 6.19 16.06
CA ALA A 97 9.23 6.43 14.85
C ALA A 97 9.03 5.32 13.80
N GLU A 98 9.00 4.04 14.20
CA GLU A 98 8.70 2.93 13.28
C GLU A 98 7.29 3.02 12.68
N SER A 99 6.33 3.51 13.45
CA SER A 99 4.95 3.66 12.98
C SER A 99 4.80 4.84 12.02
N GLU A 100 5.46 5.96 12.32
CA GLU A 100 5.45 7.18 11.51
C GLU A 100 6.12 6.89 10.17
N ARG A 101 7.31 6.27 10.20
CA ARG A 101 8.02 5.83 8.99
C ARG A 101 7.17 4.91 8.11
N ARG A 102 6.44 3.96 8.71
CA ARG A 102 5.52 3.10 7.95
C ARG A 102 4.39 3.90 7.32
N SER A 103 3.79 4.85 8.05
CA SER A 103 2.68 5.66 7.54
C SER A 103 3.11 6.59 6.41
N GLU A 104 4.29 7.21 6.52
CA GLU A 104 4.85 8.09 5.49
C GLU A 104 5.14 7.32 4.20
N ILE A 105 5.72 6.12 4.31
CA ILE A 105 5.99 5.27 3.15
C ILE A 105 4.70 4.82 2.47
N LEU A 106 3.69 4.43 3.24
CA LEU A 106 2.39 4.06 2.67
C LEU A 106 1.71 5.23 1.98
N ARG A 107 1.81 6.45 2.55
CA ARG A 107 1.30 7.66 1.92
C ARG A 107 2.04 7.97 0.62
N ALA A 108 3.38 7.91 0.62
CA ALA A 108 4.18 8.14 -0.59
C ALA A 108 3.86 7.12 -1.70
N VAL A 109 3.68 5.84 -1.33
CA VAL A 109 3.24 4.80 -2.28
C VAL A 109 1.84 5.09 -2.81
N ALA A 110 0.89 5.50 -1.94
CA ALA A 110 -0.46 5.85 -2.37
C ALA A 110 -0.46 7.01 -3.38
N ASP A 111 0.32 8.06 -3.09
CA ASP A 111 0.46 9.24 -3.95
C ASP A 111 1.06 8.86 -5.31
N GLU A 112 2.09 8.00 -5.34
CA GLU A 112 2.69 7.49 -6.58
C GLU A 112 1.72 6.63 -7.41
N LEU A 113 0.95 5.75 -6.76
CA LEU A 113 -0.07 4.95 -7.46
C LEU A 113 -1.19 5.83 -8.02
N GLN A 114 -1.57 6.89 -7.31
CA GLN A 114 -2.54 7.86 -7.79
C GLN A 114 -1.99 8.67 -8.97
N GLU A 115 -0.72 9.04 -8.94
CA GLU A 115 -0.05 9.70 -10.07
C GLU A 115 0.02 8.77 -11.29
N ASN A 116 0.37 7.50 -11.10
CA ASN A 116 0.32 6.50 -12.17
C ASN A 116 -1.09 6.32 -12.74
N THR A 117 -2.13 6.48 -11.93
CA THR A 117 -3.52 6.47 -12.41
C THR A 117 -3.78 7.65 -13.35
N ARG A 118 -3.25 8.84 -13.03
CA ARG A 118 -3.34 10.01 -13.91
C ARG A 118 -2.57 9.79 -15.21
N LEU A 119 -1.36 9.24 -15.14
CA LEU A 119 -0.54 8.93 -16.32
C LEU A 119 -1.22 7.90 -17.24
N LEU A 120 -1.87 6.87 -16.68
CA LEU A 120 -2.65 5.89 -17.46
C LEU A 120 -3.98 6.45 -18.01
N SER A 121 -4.40 7.62 -17.54
CA SER A 121 -5.60 8.33 -18.01
C SER A 121 -5.26 9.45 -18.99
N ASP A 122 -3.99 9.57 -19.40
CA ASP A 122 -3.54 10.52 -20.41
C ASP A 122 -4.22 10.22 -21.77
N ASP A 123 -4.59 11.29 -22.49
CA ASP A 123 -5.25 11.21 -23.81
C ASP A 123 -4.45 10.40 -24.83
N ARG A 124 -3.13 10.30 -24.67
CA ARG A 124 -2.26 9.47 -25.52
C ARG A 124 -2.58 7.97 -25.42
N PHE A 125 -3.21 7.53 -24.33
CA PHE A 125 -3.73 6.17 -24.16
C PHE A 125 -5.22 6.06 -24.48
N SER A 126 -5.83 7.08 -25.11
CA SER A 126 -7.21 7.02 -25.57
C SER A 126 -7.38 5.95 -26.66
N PRO A 127 -8.52 5.25 -26.76
CA PRO A 127 -8.79 4.27 -27.81
C PRO A 127 -8.86 4.85 -29.23
N GLU A 128 -8.87 6.17 -29.37
CA GLU A 128 -8.83 6.85 -30.66
C GLU A 128 -7.53 6.56 -31.42
N GLN A 129 -7.62 6.34 -32.75
CA GLN A 129 -6.43 6.01 -33.52
C GLN A 129 -5.45 7.19 -33.55
N PRO A 130 -4.18 6.98 -33.19
CA PRO A 130 -3.20 8.05 -33.17
C PRO A 130 -2.95 8.55 -34.59
N THR A 131 -3.21 9.83 -34.82
CA THR A 131 -3.02 10.49 -36.13
C THR A 131 -1.54 10.75 -36.43
N GLN A 132 -0.68 10.71 -35.41
CA GLN A 132 0.75 11.01 -35.50
C GLN A 132 1.56 10.09 -34.56
N ARG A 133 2.88 10.08 -34.73
CA ARG A 133 3.82 9.41 -33.82
C ARG A 133 3.78 10.10 -32.46
N GLN A 134 3.64 9.35 -31.38
CA GLN A 134 3.51 9.88 -30.03
C GLN A 134 4.50 9.20 -29.08
N VAL A 135 4.91 9.95 -28.06
CA VAL A 135 5.71 9.44 -26.94
C VAL A 135 4.78 9.23 -25.76
N TYR A 136 4.70 8.02 -25.22
CA TYR A 136 3.81 7.69 -24.12
C TYR A 136 4.44 8.08 -22.78
N PRO A 137 3.67 8.59 -21.80
CA PRO A 137 4.22 8.86 -20.47
C PRO A 137 4.64 7.54 -19.80
N ARG A 138 5.69 7.60 -18.98
CA ARG A 138 6.26 6.43 -18.28
C ARG A 138 5.72 6.36 -16.87
N LEU A 139 5.35 5.16 -16.43
CA LEU A 139 4.94 4.93 -15.05
C LEU A 139 6.13 4.98 -14.10
N VAL A 140 5.91 5.49 -12.91
CA VAL A 140 6.93 5.71 -11.87
C VAL A 140 6.81 4.62 -10.79
N VAL A 141 7.95 4.18 -10.24
CA VAL A 141 8.04 3.15 -9.18
C VAL A 141 9.00 3.54 -8.05
N SER A 142 9.33 4.82 -7.92
CA SER A 142 10.35 5.30 -6.99
C SER A 142 9.95 5.14 -5.52
N ALA A 143 8.71 5.49 -5.17
CA ALA A 143 8.16 5.31 -3.82
C ALA A 143 7.96 3.82 -3.51
N VAL A 144 7.55 3.03 -4.51
CA VAL A 144 7.44 1.57 -4.38
C VAL A 144 8.81 0.94 -4.12
N ASP A 145 9.85 1.31 -4.87
CA ASP A 145 11.22 0.80 -4.65
C ASP A 145 11.75 1.20 -3.26
N LEU A 146 11.52 2.45 -2.86
CA LEU A 146 11.85 2.89 -1.50
C LEU A 146 11.12 2.06 -0.45
N ALA A 147 9.82 1.78 -0.64
CA ALA A 147 9.03 0.97 0.28
C ALA A 147 9.58 -0.46 0.41
N LEU A 148 10.01 -1.07 -0.69
CA LEU A 148 10.58 -2.42 -0.74
C LEU A 148 11.97 -2.48 -0.09
N VAL A 149 12.79 -1.44 -0.22
CA VAL A 149 14.17 -1.41 0.33
C VAL A 149 14.25 -0.90 1.76
N SER A 150 13.35 0.00 2.17
CA SER A 150 13.40 0.70 3.47
C SER A 150 13.20 -0.20 4.71
N GLY A 151 12.66 -1.41 4.54
CA GLY A 151 12.31 -2.32 5.63
C GLY A 151 11.09 -1.88 6.47
N ALA A 152 10.45 -0.75 6.16
CA ALA A 152 9.32 -0.24 6.94
C ALA A 152 8.06 -1.12 6.85
N LEU A 153 7.96 -1.94 5.80
CA LEU A 153 6.90 -2.94 5.58
C LEU A 153 7.33 -4.35 6.04
N GLY A 154 8.34 -4.48 6.90
CA GLY A 154 8.88 -5.77 7.35
C GLY A 154 8.00 -6.59 8.30
N ARG A 155 6.79 -6.14 8.65
CA ARG A 155 5.90 -6.89 9.55
C ARG A 155 5.16 -7.99 8.77
N HIS A 156 4.92 -9.14 9.41
CA HIS A 156 4.19 -10.28 8.79
C HIS A 156 2.84 -9.89 8.16
N ARG A 157 2.14 -8.92 8.76
CA ARG A 157 0.86 -8.40 8.24
C ARG A 157 0.98 -7.69 6.89
N ASP A 158 2.17 -7.16 6.57
CA ASP A 158 2.45 -6.37 5.38
C ASP A 158 3.03 -7.27 4.25
N ALA A 159 3.22 -8.58 4.49
CA ALA A 159 3.82 -9.51 3.52
C ALA A 159 2.99 -9.66 2.22
N GLU A 160 1.65 -9.69 2.31
CA GLU A 160 0.78 -9.72 1.13
C GLU A 160 0.94 -8.43 0.30
N LEU A 161 1.03 -7.28 0.97
CA LEU A 161 1.23 -5.98 0.33
C LEU A 161 2.59 -5.92 -0.37
N VAL A 162 3.66 -6.34 0.30
CA VAL A 162 5.01 -6.41 -0.29
C VAL A 162 5.00 -7.30 -1.55
N GLY A 163 4.31 -8.44 -1.51
CA GLY A 163 4.15 -9.30 -2.69
C GLY A 163 3.34 -8.66 -3.83
N LEU A 164 2.38 -7.78 -3.53
CA LEU A 164 1.67 -6.98 -4.54
C LEU A 164 2.57 -5.87 -5.11
N LEU A 165 3.32 -5.17 -4.26
CA LEU A 165 4.24 -4.10 -4.67
C LEU A 165 5.37 -4.62 -5.57
N HIS A 166 5.94 -5.79 -5.28
CA HIS A 166 6.91 -6.44 -6.17
C HIS A 166 6.30 -6.74 -7.55
N ARG A 167 5.09 -7.33 -7.58
CA ARG A 167 4.41 -7.64 -8.84
C ARG A 167 4.08 -6.38 -9.64
N TRP A 168 3.69 -5.31 -8.97
CA TRP A 168 3.45 -4.01 -9.61
C TRP A 168 4.71 -3.43 -10.21
N ARG A 169 5.81 -3.38 -9.44
CA ARG A 169 7.11 -2.93 -9.93
C ARG A 169 7.53 -3.68 -11.20
N ASP A 170 7.44 -5.01 -11.17
CA ASP A 170 7.81 -5.84 -12.32
C ASP A 170 6.88 -5.60 -13.52
N THR A 171 5.57 -5.40 -13.27
CA THR A 171 4.57 -5.04 -14.30
C THR A 171 4.90 -3.70 -14.95
N VAL A 172 5.22 -2.68 -14.15
CA VAL A 172 5.60 -1.34 -14.65
C VAL A 172 6.86 -1.40 -15.48
N HIS A 173 7.91 -2.12 -15.04
CA HIS A 173 9.13 -2.25 -15.83
C HIS A 173 8.87 -2.91 -17.19
N LEU A 174 8.08 -3.98 -17.22
CA LEU A 174 7.71 -4.64 -18.48
C LEU A 174 6.85 -3.74 -19.38
N PHE A 175 5.92 -2.98 -18.79
CA PHE A 175 5.08 -2.03 -19.52
C PHE A 175 5.91 -0.91 -20.15
N ASN A 176 6.72 -0.20 -19.35
CA ASN A 176 7.59 0.86 -19.81
C ASN A 176 8.57 0.36 -20.90
N ARG A 177 9.16 -0.83 -20.70
CA ARG A 177 10.06 -1.43 -21.70
C ARG A 177 9.37 -1.69 -23.04
N ARG A 178 8.11 -2.11 -23.03
CA ARG A 178 7.34 -2.34 -24.27
C ARG A 178 7.00 -1.04 -24.97
N LEU A 179 6.69 0.01 -24.21
CA LEU A 179 6.52 1.36 -24.78
C LEU A 179 7.83 1.82 -25.43
N ASP A 180 8.97 1.69 -24.74
CA ASP A 180 10.28 2.04 -25.30
C ASP A 180 10.56 1.32 -26.62
N LEU A 181 10.38 0.00 -26.67
CA LEU A 181 10.62 -0.79 -27.87
C LEU A 181 9.70 -0.38 -29.03
N THR A 182 8.45 -0.04 -28.72
CA THR A 182 7.48 0.38 -29.72
C THR A 182 7.81 1.76 -30.26
N GLU A 183 8.14 2.70 -29.38
CA GLU A 183 8.54 4.06 -29.75
C GLU A 183 9.81 4.03 -30.60
N ILE A 184 10.85 3.30 -30.16
CA ILE A 184 12.07 3.13 -30.94
C ILE A 184 11.74 2.58 -32.33
N SER A 185 10.94 1.51 -32.42
CA SER A 185 10.53 0.92 -33.71
C SER A 185 9.79 1.93 -34.60
N THR A 186 8.91 2.74 -34.02
CA THR A 186 8.10 3.74 -34.72
C THR A 186 8.93 4.93 -35.23
N PHE A 187 9.97 5.32 -34.50
CA PHE A 187 10.85 6.42 -34.87
C PHE A 187 12.03 5.99 -35.76
N SER A 188 12.51 4.74 -35.65
CA SER A 188 13.66 4.25 -36.41
C SER A 188 13.30 3.67 -37.78
N ASN A 189 12.08 3.15 -37.97
CA ASN A 189 11.62 2.59 -39.24
C ASN A 189 10.61 3.52 -39.93
N THR A 190 10.51 3.44 -41.26
CA THR A 190 9.35 3.91 -42.04
C THR A 190 8.14 3.01 -41.77
N ILE A 191 7.70 2.93 -40.50
CA ILE A 191 6.47 2.23 -40.12
C ILE A 191 5.30 2.91 -40.82
N SER A 192 4.48 2.08 -41.45
CA SER A 192 3.25 2.53 -42.11
C SER A 192 2.21 2.97 -41.05
N PRO A 193 1.34 3.95 -41.36
CA PRO A 193 0.22 4.30 -40.48
C PRO A 193 -0.65 3.10 -40.09
N THR A 194 -0.70 2.08 -40.95
CA THR A 194 -1.40 0.82 -40.71
C THR A 194 -0.78 -0.05 -39.61
N GLU A 195 0.55 -0.08 -39.50
CA GLU A 195 1.25 -0.80 -38.42
C GLU A 195 1.12 -0.08 -37.08
N LEU A 196 1.14 1.26 -37.09
CA LEU A 196 0.88 2.08 -35.90
C LEU A 196 -0.53 1.83 -35.36
N ALA A 197 -1.54 1.81 -36.24
CA ALA A 197 -2.92 1.50 -35.86
C ALA A 197 -3.07 0.05 -35.35
N ALA A 198 -2.29 -0.90 -35.87
CA ALA A 198 -2.28 -2.28 -35.39
C ALA A 198 -1.69 -2.40 -33.97
N PHE A 199 -0.60 -1.68 -33.67
CA PHE A 199 -0.06 -1.58 -32.31
C PHE A 199 -1.09 -0.96 -31.36
N HIS A 200 -1.68 0.17 -31.75
CA HIS A 200 -2.66 0.86 -30.93
C HIS A 200 -3.85 -0.03 -30.58
N ARG A 201 -4.31 -0.83 -31.56
CA ARG A 201 -5.35 -1.84 -31.37
C ARG A 201 -4.90 -2.98 -30.45
N ALA A 202 -3.63 -3.39 -30.52
CA ALA A 202 -3.07 -4.41 -29.62
C ALA A 202 -2.96 -3.90 -28.18
N LEU A 203 -2.64 -2.61 -27.99
CA LEU A 203 -2.61 -1.95 -26.69
C LEU A 203 -4.00 -1.90 -26.02
N HIS A 204 -5.06 -1.83 -26.81
CA HIS A 204 -6.45 -1.70 -26.33
C HIS A 204 -7.26 -3.00 -26.33
N ARG A 205 -6.66 -4.13 -26.67
CA ARG A 205 -7.35 -5.43 -26.65
C ARG A 205 -7.80 -5.77 -25.22
N GLU A 206 -8.89 -6.53 -25.06
CA GLU A 206 -9.45 -6.91 -23.74
C GLU A 206 -8.45 -7.64 -22.82
N ASN A 207 -7.45 -8.34 -23.38
CA ASN A 207 -6.36 -8.98 -22.63
C ASN A 207 -5.00 -8.28 -22.87
N SER A 208 -5.03 -6.96 -23.09
CA SER A 208 -3.84 -6.17 -23.32
C SER A 208 -3.03 -5.97 -22.04
N TYR A 209 -1.75 -5.66 -22.22
CA TYR A 209 -0.88 -5.27 -21.11
C TYR A 209 -1.35 -3.97 -20.44
N PHE A 210 -1.99 -3.08 -21.18
CA PHE A 210 -2.57 -1.86 -20.63
C PHE A 210 -3.72 -2.18 -19.66
N ALA A 211 -4.68 -3.00 -20.09
CA ALA A 211 -5.79 -3.44 -19.24
C ALA A 211 -5.29 -4.18 -17.99
N ALA A 212 -4.33 -5.09 -18.14
CA ALA A 212 -3.73 -5.81 -17.01
C ALA A 212 -2.99 -4.88 -16.04
N THR A 213 -2.29 -3.87 -16.55
CA THR A 213 -1.58 -2.87 -15.71
C THR A 213 -2.59 -2.02 -14.93
N ARG A 214 -3.68 -1.58 -15.58
CA ARG A 214 -4.77 -0.86 -14.90
C ARG A 214 -5.45 -1.70 -13.82
N GLU A 215 -5.76 -2.97 -14.11
CA GLU A 215 -6.37 -3.88 -13.14
C GLU A 215 -5.46 -4.11 -11.93
N MET A 216 -4.15 -4.27 -12.14
CA MET A 216 -3.17 -4.39 -11.05
C MET A 216 -3.12 -3.12 -10.20
N LEU A 217 -3.13 -1.94 -10.82
CA LEU A 217 -3.13 -0.65 -10.14
C LEU A 217 -4.39 -0.46 -9.28
N GLU A 218 -5.56 -0.72 -9.84
CA GLU A 218 -6.84 -0.65 -9.12
C GLU A 218 -6.88 -1.65 -7.96
N THR A 219 -6.37 -2.86 -8.17
CA THR A 219 -6.24 -3.86 -7.12
C THR A 219 -5.35 -3.37 -5.98
N LEU A 220 -4.21 -2.75 -6.29
CA LEU A 220 -3.29 -2.19 -5.31
C LEU A 220 -3.91 -1.04 -4.51
N LEU A 221 -4.54 -0.08 -5.19
CA LEU A 221 -5.21 1.05 -4.54
C LEU A 221 -6.31 0.57 -3.59
N THR A 222 -7.06 -0.47 -3.97
CA THR A 222 -8.12 -1.05 -3.12
C THR A 222 -7.55 -1.82 -1.92
N ARG A 223 -6.33 -2.35 -2.04
CA ARG A 223 -5.67 -3.17 -0.99
C ARG A 223 -4.73 -2.37 -0.10
N LEU A 224 -4.42 -1.12 -0.46
CA LEU A 224 -3.59 -0.27 0.38
C LEU A 224 -4.31 0.02 1.71
N PRO A 225 -3.66 -0.20 2.85
CA PRO A 225 -4.23 0.22 4.13
C PRO A 225 -4.31 1.76 4.18
N PRO A 226 -5.34 2.32 4.85
CA PRO A 226 -5.37 3.76 5.10
C PRO A 226 -4.12 4.16 5.90
N ALA A 227 -3.48 5.24 5.47
CA ALA A 227 -2.33 5.84 6.15
C ALA A 227 -2.74 6.44 7.49
#